data_AF-A0A2W6UN60-F1
#
_entry.id   AF-A0A2W6UN60-F1
#
_cell.length_a   1.000
_cell.length_b   1.000
_cell.length_c   1.000
_cell.angle_alpha   90.00
_cell.angle_beta   90.00
_cell.angle_gamma   90.00
#
_symmetry.space_group_name_H-M   'P 1'
#
loop_
_entity.id
_entity.type
_entity.pdbx_description
1 polymer ?
#
loop_
_entity_poly.entity_id
_entity_poly.type
_entity_poly.pdbx_seq_one_letter_code
_entity_poly.pdbx_strand_id
1 'polypeptide(L)'
;MVQAPPELVPNDGAGGILTSLLPMIGSVGSIVMISLTNTGPAGYITGGMFLLSSLGFVAVNGWRQRSQRNAQVLGNRREYLAYLSDLRKTVRTAARQQRRHGNWVSPAPSTLPFLAEERTRVWERAPGEDAYLLARVGVSDQPLCVTLEAPELPPLAQLDPVAASAAHRFMLTHEIQPALPASVRLDDYGRIEITGGEEESVRALARAILTGVATLHDPDSVLVAVLAAEDRLPHWEWAKWLPHTQSARAEDRLGAERMIVSSLDRLEDLLPPELRERPRFGRGTSPTPHIVIVADGVTLPVGHPLVGAEGMLGVTLIDLPDRWGELSDYGTLRIALPNAGATGADAAKAEIIDLADQAQTFTPDAMSIAEAEATARRLLPLRSGPAVAETGSGSGVQTQRELVDLLGLPDVRDIDFARSWSGRLERDRLRVPIGQDSAGAPLVLDLKESAQQGMGPHGVLIGATGSGKSEVLRTLVLALALTHSPEQLNFVLVDFKGGATFAGMAGMPHVSAIITNLGSELALVDRFQDALQGEVVRRQELLRAAGNFASVSDYEKARKGGRTDLEPLPALLIVAD
;
A
#
# COMPACT_ATOMS: atom_id res chain seq x y z
N MET A 1 -28.15 12.78 11.34
CA MET A 1 -29.61 12.88 11.58
C MET A 1 -30.34 13.53 10.41
N VAL A 2 -31.35 12.86 9.85
CA VAL A 2 -32.28 13.42 8.86
C VAL A 2 -33.32 14.28 9.58
N GLN A 3 -33.69 15.44 9.03
CA GLN A 3 -34.73 16.29 9.64
C GLN A 3 -36.13 15.64 9.55
N ALA A 4 -36.94 15.86 10.59
CA ALA A 4 -38.33 15.40 10.63
C ALA A 4 -39.15 15.97 9.45
N PRO A 5 -39.99 15.15 8.78
CA PRO A 5 -40.94 15.64 7.80
C PRO A 5 -41.87 16.71 8.41
N PRO A 6 -42.35 17.69 7.62
CA PRO A 6 -43.29 18.68 8.12
C PRO A 6 -44.60 18.02 8.60
N GLU A 7 -45.15 18.55 9.68
CA GLU A 7 -46.46 18.14 10.19
C GLU A 7 -47.59 18.58 9.24
N LEU A 8 -48.68 17.81 9.26
CA LEU A 8 -49.92 18.09 8.57
C LEU A 8 -50.50 19.39 9.13
N VAL A 9 -50.70 20.38 8.25
CA VAL A 9 -51.42 21.61 8.60
C VAL A 9 -52.83 21.23 9.07
N PRO A 10 -53.16 21.46 10.37
CA PRO A 10 -54.44 21.03 10.92
C PRO A 10 -55.60 21.55 10.08
N ASN A 11 -56.69 20.76 10.00
CA ASN A 11 -57.96 21.34 9.60
C ASN A 11 -58.34 22.33 10.69
N ASP A 12 -58.32 23.63 10.40
CA ASP A 12 -59.17 24.57 11.15
C ASP A 12 -60.58 24.03 11.01
N GLY A 13 -61.05 23.32 12.04
CA GLY A 13 -62.39 22.76 12.10
C GLY A 13 -63.43 23.88 12.17
N ALA A 14 -64.58 23.59 12.79
CA ALA A 14 -65.71 24.51 12.91
C ALA A 14 -65.36 25.96 13.34
N GLY A 15 -64.21 26.19 13.99
CA GLY A 15 -63.68 27.53 14.31
C GLY A 15 -63.35 28.42 13.11
N GLY A 16 -62.81 27.88 12.00
CA GLY A 16 -62.56 28.64 10.77
C GLY A 16 -63.86 29.01 10.04
N ILE A 17 -64.86 28.14 10.14
CA ILE A 17 -66.21 28.39 9.63
C ILE A 17 -66.90 29.46 10.47
N LEU A 18 -66.79 29.40 11.81
CA LEU A 18 -67.33 30.40 12.73
C LEU A 18 -66.73 31.79 12.52
N THR A 19 -65.42 31.91 12.34
CA THR A 19 -64.76 33.20 12.05
C THR A 19 -65.12 33.74 10.66
N SER A 20 -65.34 32.86 9.68
CA SER A 20 -65.86 33.24 8.37
C SER A 20 -67.33 33.69 8.38
N LEU A 21 -68.12 33.28 9.39
CA LEU A 21 -69.55 33.61 9.55
C LEU A 21 -69.82 34.89 10.35
N LEU A 22 -68.84 35.43 11.08
CA LEU A 22 -68.96 36.68 11.86
C LEU A 22 -69.49 37.88 11.03
N PRO A 23 -68.99 38.14 9.81
CA PRO A 23 -69.52 39.21 8.94
C PRO A 23 -70.96 38.94 8.46
N MET A 24 -71.33 37.67 8.25
CA MET A 24 -72.70 37.27 7.89
C MET A 24 -73.68 37.57 9.03
N ILE A 25 -73.32 37.24 10.27
CA ILE A 25 -74.15 37.53 11.45
C ILE A 25 -74.33 39.05 11.63
N GLY A 26 -73.26 39.84 11.44
CA GLY A 26 -73.33 41.30 11.45
C GLY A 26 -74.22 41.88 10.33
N SER A 27 -74.20 41.28 9.14
CA SER A 27 -75.04 41.68 8.00
C SER A 27 -76.54 41.42 8.24
N VAL A 28 -76.89 40.31 8.89
CA VAL A 28 -78.29 40.01 9.28
C VAL A 28 -78.81 41.03 10.29
N GLY A 29 -77.99 41.41 11.28
CA GLY A 29 -78.35 42.45 12.25
C GLY A 29 -78.54 43.84 11.63
N SER A 30 -77.72 44.20 10.64
CA SER A 30 -77.82 45.48 9.94
C SER A 30 -78.99 45.53 8.96
N ILE A 31 -79.37 44.42 8.33
CA ILE A 31 -80.62 44.30 7.54
C ILE A 31 -81.86 44.58 8.40
N VAL A 32 -81.92 44.01 9.61
CA VAL A 32 -83.02 44.24 10.56
C VAL A 32 -83.05 45.71 11.04
N MET A 33 -81.88 46.29 11.34
CA MET A 33 -81.77 47.68 11.78
C MET A 33 -82.18 48.69 10.69
N ILE A 34 -81.75 48.47 9.45
CA ILE A 34 -82.09 49.32 8.29
C ILE A 34 -83.57 49.20 7.95
N SER A 35 -84.16 48.00 8.08
CA SER A 35 -85.59 47.77 7.92
C SER A 35 -86.45 48.48 8.96
N LEU A 36 -85.93 48.72 10.17
CA LEU A 36 -86.64 49.42 11.25
C LEU A 36 -86.52 50.95 11.16
N THR A 37 -85.44 51.46 10.56
CA THR A 37 -85.18 52.91 10.46
C THR A 37 -85.66 53.53 9.14
N ASN A 38 -85.83 52.74 8.07
CA ASN A 38 -86.23 53.26 6.76
C ASN A 38 -87.16 52.27 6.04
N THR A 39 -88.48 52.47 6.14
CA THR A 39 -89.54 51.54 5.67
C THR A 39 -89.88 51.62 4.18
N GLY A 40 -89.11 52.38 3.38
CA GLY A 40 -89.31 52.49 1.93
C GLY A 40 -88.69 51.34 1.11
N PRO A 41 -89.05 51.19 -0.18
CA PRO A 41 -88.47 50.16 -1.07
C PRO A 41 -86.94 50.23 -1.21
N ALA A 42 -86.33 51.39 -0.94
CA ALA A 42 -84.89 51.58 -0.90
C ALA A 42 -84.20 50.80 0.24
N GLY A 43 -84.88 50.56 1.37
CA GLY A 43 -84.35 49.79 2.51
C GLY A 43 -84.14 48.31 2.17
N TYR A 44 -85.09 47.70 1.44
CA TYR A 44 -85.00 46.30 0.99
C TYR A 44 -83.89 46.10 -0.05
N ILE A 45 -83.71 47.05 -0.98
CA ILE A 45 -82.64 46.98 -1.99
C ILE A 45 -81.27 47.10 -1.31
N THR A 46 -81.11 48.03 -0.38
CA THR A 46 -79.86 48.25 0.37
C THR A 46 -79.51 47.02 1.22
N GLY A 47 -80.49 46.44 1.92
CA GLY A 47 -80.31 45.20 2.67
C GLY A 47 -79.93 44.00 1.80
N GLY A 48 -80.55 43.88 0.61
CA GLY A 48 -80.20 42.83 -0.37
C GLY A 48 -78.79 42.95 -0.93
N MET A 49 -78.31 44.18 -1.19
CA MET A 49 -76.94 44.44 -1.63
C MET A 49 -75.89 44.08 -0.56
N PHE A 50 -76.19 44.35 0.72
CA PHE A 50 -75.31 43.97 1.83
C PHE A 50 -75.22 42.45 2.03
N LEU A 51 -76.31 41.72 1.80
CA LEU A 51 -76.33 40.26 1.88
C LEU A 51 -75.56 39.61 0.72
N LEU A 52 -75.71 40.15 -0.49
CA LEU A 52 -74.93 39.72 -1.66
C LEU A 52 -73.43 39.99 -1.51
N SER A 53 -73.05 41.14 -0.94
CA SER A 53 -71.64 41.48 -0.72
C SER A 53 -71.02 40.68 0.43
N SER A 54 -71.78 40.37 1.49
CA SER A 54 -71.31 39.51 2.58
C SER A 54 -71.13 38.06 2.12
N LEU A 55 -72.06 37.52 1.31
CA LEU A 55 -71.91 36.21 0.66
C LEU A 55 -70.71 36.17 -0.29
N GLY A 56 -70.53 37.22 -1.10
CA GLY A 56 -69.35 37.37 -1.96
C GLY A 56 -68.04 37.42 -1.18
N PHE A 57 -68.02 38.14 -0.05
CA PHE A 57 -66.86 38.22 0.84
C PHE A 57 -66.53 36.86 1.46
N VAL A 58 -67.51 36.11 1.95
CA VAL A 58 -67.29 34.76 2.52
C VAL A 58 -66.78 33.79 1.46
N ALA A 59 -67.34 33.84 0.25
CA ALA A 59 -66.88 33.01 -0.86
C ALA A 59 -65.43 33.32 -1.27
N VAL A 60 -65.09 34.61 -1.42
CA VAL A 60 -63.74 35.06 -1.78
C VAL A 60 -62.75 34.78 -0.65
N ASN A 61 -63.11 35.02 0.61
CA ASN A 61 -62.22 34.80 1.75
C ASN A 61 -62.02 33.31 2.00
N GLY A 62 -63.05 32.47 1.84
CA GLY A 62 -62.94 31.02 1.89
C GLY A 62 -62.09 30.45 0.76
N TRP A 63 -62.24 30.95 -0.48
CA TRP A 63 -61.37 30.58 -1.58
C TRP A 63 -59.92 31.02 -1.35
N ARG A 64 -59.71 32.26 -0.87
CA ARG A 64 -58.39 32.79 -0.54
C ARG A 64 -57.71 31.98 0.56
N GLN A 65 -58.42 31.64 1.63
CA GLN A 65 -57.91 30.83 2.73
C GLN A 65 -57.54 29.42 2.27
N ARG A 66 -58.38 28.79 1.42
CA ARG A 66 -58.10 27.48 0.83
C ARG A 66 -56.92 27.51 -0.13
N SER A 67 -56.81 28.58 -0.93
CA SER A 67 -55.68 28.82 -1.84
C SER A 67 -54.37 29.06 -1.08
N GLN A 68 -54.40 29.87 -0.02
CA GLN A 68 -53.24 30.14 0.84
C GLN A 68 -52.77 28.87 1.57
N ARG A 69 -53.70 28.06 2.08
CA ARG A 69 -53.38 26.76 2.69
C ARG A 69 -52.74 25.81 1.69
N ASN A 70 -53.32 25.66 0.50
CA ASN A 70 -52.76 24.81 -0.54
C ASN A 70 -51.35 25.29 -0.94
N ALA A 71 -51.15 26.61 -1.06
CA ALA A 71 -49.84 27.19 -1.34
C ALA A 71 -48.83 26.92 -0.20
N GLN A 72 -49.24 27.01 1.06
CA GLN A 72 -48.38 26.73 2.22
C GLN A 72 -47.98 25.26 2.30
N VAL A 73 -48.93 24.33 2.12
CA VAL A 73 -48.64 22.87 2.10
C VAL A 73 -47.68 22.53 0.96
N LEU A 74 -47.93 23.06 -0.25
CA LEU A 74 -47.04 22.87 -1.40
C LEU A 74 -45.67 23.49 -1.17
N GLY A 75 -45.60 24.66 -0.52
CA GLY A 75 -44.36 25.32 -0.12
C GLY A 75 -43.51 24.45 0.81
N ASN A 76 -44.09 24.01 1.94
CA ASN A 76 -43.41 23.16 2.92
C ASN A 76 -42.94 21.83 2.30
N ARG A 77 -43.78 21.20 1.46
CA ARG A 77 -43.39 19.98 0.73
C ARG A 77 -42.22 20.24 -0.20
N ARG A 78 -42.27 21.33 -0.98
CA ARG A 78 -41.21 21.68 -1.93
C ARG A 78 -39.89 21.95 -1.20
N GLU A 79 -39.93 22.64 -0.08
CA GLU A 79 -38.76 22.92 0.74
C GLU A 79 -38.15 21.64 1.32
N TYR A 80 -38.97 20.76 1.90
CA TYR A 80 -38.48 19.49 2.43
C TYR A 80 -37.91 18.57 1.34
N LEU A 81 -38.57 18.49 0.19
CA LEU A 81 -38.05 17.73 -0.96
C LEU A 81 -36.77 18.35 -1.54
N ALA A 82 -36.63 19.67 -1.50
CA ALA A 82 -35.40 20.35 -1.88
C ALA A 82 -34.27 20.04 -0.89
N TYR A 83 -34.56 20.04 0.42
CA TYR A 83 -33.64 19.59 1.46
C TYR A 83 -33.19 18.14 1.23
N LEU A 84 -34.12 17.20 1.01
CA LEU A 84 -33.77 15.79 0.72
C LEU A 84 -32.95 15.66 -0.58
N SER A 85 -33.22 16.50 -1.58
CA SER A 85 -32.44 16.53 -2.82
C SER A 85 -31.00 17.00 -2.59
N ASP A 86 -30.80 17.97 -1.70
CA ASP A 86 -29.46 18.44 -1.36
C ASP A 86 -28.71 17.44 -0.48
N LEU A 87 -29.38 16.87 0.52
CA LEU A 87 -28.86 15.78 1.34
C LEU A 87 -28.45 14.58 0.47
N ARG A 88 -29.22 14.27 -0.58
CA ARG A 88 -28.87 13.25 -1.57
C ARG A 88 -27.50 13.49 -2.19
N LYS A 89 -27.13 14.74 -2.50
CA LYS A 89 -25.83 15.06 -3.10
C LYS A 89 -24.70 14.74 -2.13
N THR A 90 -24.86 15.10 -0.85
CA THR A 90 -23.91 14.80 0.22
C THR A 90 -23.75 13.29 0.39
N VAL A 91 -24.85 12.56 0.51
CA VAL A 91 -24.85 11.09 0.65
C VAL A 91 -24.21 10.42 -0.56
N ARG A 92 -24.56 10.83 -1.78
CA ARG A 92 -23.92 10.31 -3.01
C ARG A 92 -22.45 10.67 -3.13
N THR A 93 -21.98 11.71 -2.46
CA THR A 93 -20.57 12.09 -2.43
C THR A 93 -19.81 11.19 -1.45
N ALA A 94 -20.35 10.96 -0.25
CA ALA A 94 -19.83 9.99 0.71
C ALA A 94 -19.77 8.58 0.10
N ALA A 95 -20.85 8.11 -0.53
CA ALA A 95 -20.89 6.84 -1.24
C ALA A 95 -19.80 6.70 -2.32
N ARG A 96 -19.56 7.76 -3.10
CA ARG A 96 -18.49 7.78 -4.12
C ARG A 96 -17.10 7.72 -3.48
N GLN A 97 -16.89 8.42 -2.37
CA GLN A 97 -15.63 8.39 -1.63
C GLN A 97 -15.39 7.01 -1.00
N GLN A 98 -16.40 6.40 -0.38
CA GLN A 98 -16.33 5.04 0.16
C GLN A 98 -15.96 4.03 -0.92
N ARG A 99 -16.64 4.06 -2.09
CA ARG A 99 -16.30 3.18 -3.22
C ARG A 99 -14.89 3.41 -3.74
N ARG A 100 -14.47 4.68 -3.88
CA ARG A 100 -13.12 5.01 -4.33
C ARG A 100 -12.07 4.49 -3.34
N HIS A 101 -12.29 4.68 -2.05
CA HIS A 101 -11.39 4.18 -1.01
C HIS A 101 -11.35 2.65 -1.00
N GLY A 102 -12.51 1.98 -1.02
CA GLY A 102 -12.59 0.52 -1.08
C GLY A 102 -11.85 -0.06 -2.30
N ASN A 103 -12.07 0.49 -3.50
CA ASN A 103 -11.37 0.05 -4.71
C ASN A 103 -9.89 0.46 -4.73
N TRP A 104 -9.49 1.51 -4.02
CA TRP A 104 -8.10 1.86 -3.84
C TRP A 104 -7.41 0.80 -2.99
N VAL A 105 -7.95 0.50 -1.80
CA VAL A 105 -7.39 -0.48 -0.87
C VAL A 105 -7.44 -1.89 -1.48
N SER A 106 -8.60 -2.30 -1.98
CA SER A 106 -8.86 -3.64 -2.53
C SER A 106 -9.22 -3.54 -4.03
N PRO A 107 -8.24 -3.36 -4.92
CA PRO A 107 -8.45 -3.21 -6.36
C PRO A 107 -9.06 -4.47 -6.98
N ALA A 108 -9.82 -4.31 -8.07
CA ALA A 108 -10.42 -5.44 -8.77
C ALA A 108 -9.35 -6.30 -9.48
N PRO A 109 -9.51 -7.63 -9.57
CA PRO A 109 -8.50 -8.51 -10.18
C PRO A 109 -8.10 -8.10 -11.60
N SER A 110 -9.06 -7.65 -12.40
CA SER A 110 -8.84 -7.19 -13.78
C SER A 110 -7.95 -5.93 -13.87
N THR A 111 -7.72 -5.23 -12.76
CA THR A 111 -6.86 -4.03 -12.70
C THR A 111 -5.43 -4.33 -12.29
N LEU A 112 -5.16 -5.52 -11.72
CA LEU A 112 -3.84 -5.90 -11.22
C LEU A 112 -2.75 -5.94 -12.29
N PRO A 113 -2.99 -6.42 -13.54
CA PRO A 113 -1.96 -6.35 -14.58
C PRO A 113 -1.49 -4.92 -14.85
N PHE A 114 -2.42 -3.95 -14.84
CA PHE A 114 -2.10 -2.54 -15.08
C PHE A 114 -1.35 -1.92 -13.90
N LEU A 115 -1.76 -2.26 -12.67
CA LEU A 115 -1.07 -1.81 -11.46
C LEU A 115 0.37 -2.34 -11.40
N ALA A 116 0.58 -3.61 -11.74
CA ALA A 116 1.90 -4.22 -11.86
C ALA A 116 2.75 -3.56 -12.96
N GLU A 117 2.13 -3.10 -14.04
CA GLU A 117 2.82 -2.37 -15.12
C GLU A 117 3.20 -0.94 -14.73
N GLU A 118 2.31 -0.24 -14.02
CA GLU A 118 2.50 1.13 -13.56
C GLU A 118 3.54 1.23 -12.43
N ARG A 119 3.65 0.18 -11.59
CA ARG A 119 4.63 0.02 -10.49
C ARG A 119 4.52 1.05 -9.36
N THR A 120 3.54 1.94 -9.38
CA THR A 120 3.38 3.00 -8.37
C THR A 120 2.83 2.48 -7.03
N ARG A 121 2.11 1.36 -7.06
CA ARG A 121 1.36 0.79 -5.93
C ARG A 121 1.62 -0.71 -5.72
N VAL A 122 2.70 -1.21 -6.28
CA VAL A 122 3.13 -2.59 -6.09
C VAL A 122 3.83 -2.69 -4.74
N TRP A 123 3.51 -3.73 -3.96
CA TRP A 123 4.14 -4.01 -2.65
C TRP A 123 4.02 -2.87 -1.64
N GLU A 124 2.94 -2.09 -1.70
CA GLU A 124 2.71 -0.95 -0.82
C GLU A 124 2.29 -1.33 0.61
N ARG A 125 1.95 -2.61 0.86
CA ARG A 125 1.42 -3.06 2.17
C ARG A 125 2.49 -3.72 3.01
N ALA A 126 2.77 -3.12 4.17
CA ALA A 126 3.79 -3.58 5.09
C ALA A 126 3.20 -4.28 6.34
N PRO A 127 3.95 -5.20 6.98
CA PRO A 127 3.55 -5.78 8.25
C PRO A 127 3.22 -4.71 9.30
N GLY A 128 2.10 -4.87 10.01
CA GLY A 128 1.63 -3.93 11.04
C GLY A 128 0.67 -2.85 10.52
N GLU A 129 0.44 -2.76 9.21
CA GLU A 129 -0.59 -1.89 8.64
C GLU A 129 -1.96 -2.58 8.61
N ASP A 130 -3.04 -1.80 8.71
CA ASP A 130 -4.43 -2.32 8.71
C ASP A 130 -4.76 -3.11 7.44
N ALA A 131 -4.15 -2.76 6.30
CA ALA A 131 -4.39 -3.44 5.01
C ALA A 131 -3.49 -4.68 4.78
N TYR A 132 -2.52 -4.94 5.65
CA TYR A 132 -1.64 -6.11 5.53
C TYR A 132 -2.45 -7.40 5.57
N LEU A 133 -2.17 -8.32 4.64
CA LEU A 133 -2.86 -9.61 4.46
C LEU A 133 -4.38 -9.52 4.19
N LEU A 134 -4.88 -8.34 3.80
CA LEU A 134 -6.27 -8.17 3.40
C LEU A 134 -6.48 -8.62 1.93
N ALA A 135 -7.00 -9.82 1.72
CA ALA A 135 -7.25 -10.38 0.39
C ALA A 135 -8.68 -10.09 -0.09
N ARG A 136 -8.84 -9.50 -1.27
CA ARG A 136 -10.15 -9.30 -1.90
C ARG A 136 -10.68 -10.63 -2.43
N VAL A 137 -11.94 -10.93 -2.12
CA VAL A 137 -12.63 -12.15 -2.59
C VAL A 137 -13.76 -11.83 -3.57
N GLY A 138 -14.25 -10.59 -3.60
CA GLY A 138 -15.35 -10.21 -4.48
C GLY A 138 -15.93 -8.84 -4.17
N VAL A 139 -17.23 -8.69 -4.40
CA VAL A 139 -17.98 -7.49 -4.05
C VAL A 139 -19.26 -7.84 -3.28
N SER A 140 -19.60 -7.04 -2.27
CA SER A 140 -20.82 -7.20 -1.47
C SER A 140 -21.56 -5.88 -1.29
N ASP A 141 -22.81 -5.98 -0.89
CA ASP A 141 -23.61 -4.83 -0.48
C ASP A 141 -23.26 -4.51 0.98
N GLN A 142 -22.79 -3.30 1.25
CA GLN A 142 -22.30 -2.90 2.58
C GLN A 142 -22.99 -1.62 3.06
N PRO A 143 -23.12 -1.40 4.37
CA PRO A 143 -23.64 -0.14 4.90
C PRO A 143 -22.84 1.07 4.40
N LEU A 144 -23.53 2.19 4.19
CA LEU A 144 -22.90 3.46 3.90
C LEU A 144 -21.98 3.86 5.06
N CYS A 145 -20.81 4.44 4.77
CA CYS A 145 -19.86 4.91 5.77
C CYS A 145 -20.38 6.05 6.68
N VAL A 146 -21.58 6.57 6.41
CA VAL A 146 -22.27 7.59 7.20
C VAL A 146 -23.62 7.03 7.61
N THR A 147 -23.87 6.99 8.91
CA THR A 147 -25.14 6.50 9.46
C THR A 147 -26.27 7.50 9.20
N LEU A 148 -27.32 7.04 8.50
CA LEU A 148 -28.55 7.80 8.30
C LEU A 148 -29.51 7.52 9.46
N GLU A 149 -29.50 8.38 10.46
CA GLU A 149 -30.41 8.26 11.59
C GLU A 149 -31.78 8.86 11.27
N ALA A 150 -32.83 8.08 11.58
CA ALA A 150 -34.21 8.53 11.51
C ALA A 150 -34.46 9.68 12.50
N PRO A 151 -35.29 10.68 12.15
CA PRO A 151 -35.69 11.72 13.09
C PRO A 151 -36.51 11.12 14.24
N GLU A 152 -36.28 11.62 15.45
CA GLU A 152 -37.18 11.37 16.57
C GLU A 152 -38.52 12.08 16.33
N LEU A 153 -39.62 11.33 16.38
CA LEU A 153 -40.96 11.82 16.11
C LEU A 153 -41.81 11.73 17.39
N PRO A 154 -42.59 12.77 17.72
CA PRO A 154 -43.58 12.68 18.79
C PRO A 154 -44.61 11.55 18.54
N PRO A 155 -45.10 10.83 19.56
CA PRO A 155 -45.96 9.65 19.40
C PRO A 155 -47.29 9.88 18.64
N LEU A 156 -47.73 11.14 18.51
CA LEU A 156 -48.98 11.54 17.88
C LEU A 156 -48.76 12.51 16.70
N ALA A 157 -47.53 12.64 16.20
CA ALA A 157 -47.22 13.54 15.09
C ALA A 157 -47.94 13.08 13.81
N GLN A 158 -48.82 13.93 13.29
CA GLN A 158 -49.46 13.71 12.00
C GLN A 158 -48.56 14.30 10.92
N LEU A 159 -47.78 13.46 10.24
CA LEU A 159 -46.83 13.91 9.22
C LEU A 159 -47.45 14.04 7.84
N ASP A 160 -46.92 14.95 7.01
CA ASP A 160 -47.27 14.99 5.60
C ASP A 160 -46.89 13.66 4.90
N PRO A 161 -47.84 12.94 4.28
CA PRO A 161 -47.61 11.59 3.79
C PRO A 161 -46.59 11.54 2.63
N VAL A 162 -46.51 12.60 1.82
CA VAL A 162 -45.57 12.68 0.70
C VAL A 162 -44.16 12.88 1.24
N ALA A 163 -43.97 13.83 2.17
CA ALA A 163 -42.69 14.09 2.79
C ALA A 163 -42.19 12.89 3.62
N ALA A 164 -43.07 12.27 4.42
CA ALA A 164 -42.76 11.07 5.19
C ALA A 164 -42.38 9.88 4.31
N SER A 165 -43.15 9.62 3.24
CA SER A 165 -42.82 8.57 2.26
C SER A 165 -41.49 8.84 1.56
N ALA A 166 -41.22 10.09 1.18
CA ALA A 166 -39.97 10.48 0.54
C ALA A 166 -38.76 10.29 1.48
N ALA A 167 -38.88 10.66 2.76
CA ALA A 167 -37.83 10.46 3.76
C ALA A 167 -37.55 8.97 4.01
N HIS A 168 -38.60 8.16 4.18
CA HIS A 168 -38.46 6.71 4.39
C HIS A 168 -37.79 6.03 3.19
N ARG A 169 -38.25 6.33 1.96
CA ARG A 169 -37.61 5.82 0.73
C ARG A 169 -36.17 6.30 0.59
N PHE A 170 -35.88 7.55 0.97
CA PHE A 170 -34.53 8.10 0.93
C PHE A 170 -33.58 7.29 1.82
N MET A 171 -34.00 6.98 3.06
CA MET A 171 -33.21 6.17 3.99
C MET A 171 -32.97 4.77 3.43
N LEU A 172 -34.04 4.04 3.09
CA LEU A 172 -33.94 2.67 2.55
C LEU A 172 -33.07 2.57 1.29
N THR A 173 -33.10 3.58 0.42
CA THR A 173 -32.34 3.57 -0.85
C THR A 173 -30.85 3.87 -0.64
N HIS A 174 -30.49 4.58 0.43
CA HIS A 174 -29.13 5.11 0.60
C HIS A 174 -28.38 4.54 1.80
N GLU A 175 -29.04 3.75 2.64
CA GLU A 175 -28.44 3.04 3.77
C GLU A 175 -27.39 2.02 3.33
N ILE A 176 -27.62 1.33 2.22
CA ILE A 176 -26.73 0.29 1.68
C ILE A 176 -26.09 0.78 0.39
N GLN A 177 -24.78 0.57 0.28
CA GLN A 177 -24.00 0.78 -0.92
C GLN A 177 -23.76 -0.55 -1.64
N PRO A 178 -24.22 -0.70 -2.88
CA PRO A 178 -24.07 -1.95 -3.59
C PRO A 178 -22.66 -2.13 -4.13
N ALA A 179 -22.25 -3.40 -4.28
CA ALA A 179 -21.03 -3.81 -4.97
C ALA A 179 -19.75 -3.05 -4.51
N LEU A 180 -19.53 -2.99 -3.19
CA LEU A 180 -18.27 -2.57 -2.61
C LEU A 180 -17.32 -3.76 -2.44
N PRO A 181 -15.99 -3.57 -2.50
CA PRO A 181 -15.05 -4.68 -2.35
C PRO A 181 -15.24 -5.43 -1.05
N ALA A 182 -15.40 -6.75 -1.16
CA ALA A 182 -15.43 -7.68 -0.05
C ALA A 182 -14.05 -8.32 0.08
N SER A 183 -13.47 -8.22 1.28
CA SER A 183 -12.12 -8.70 1.55
C SER A 183 -12.08 -9.48 2.86
N VAL A 184 -11.18 -10.46 2.90
CA VAL A 184 -10.91 -11.36 4.01
C VAL A 184 -9.48 -11.13 4.46
N ARG A 185 -9.27 -11.03 5.77
CA ARG A 185 -7.93 -11.01 6.36
C ARG A 185 -7.39 -12.44 6.42
N LEU A 186 -6.26 -12.70 5.79
CA LEU A 186 -5.69 -14.06 5.75
C LEU A 186 -5.16 -14.50 7.11
N ASP A 187 -4.62 -13.58 7.91
CA ASP A 187 -4.08 -13.85 9.25
C ASP A 187 -5.14 -14.19 10.31
N ASP A 188 -6.43 -13.95 10.03
CA ASP A 188 -7.53 -14.36 10.90
C ASP A 188 -7.88 -15.86 10.76
N TYR A 189 -7.34 -16.54 9.75
CA TYR A 189 -7.65 -17.94 9.43
C TYR A 189 -6.39 -18.76 9.11
N GLY A 190 -6.26 -19.91 9.75
CA GLY A 190 -5.25 -20.91 9.39
C GLY A 190 -5.64 -21.68 8.12
N ARG A 191 -6.95 -21.75 7.82
CA ARG A 191 -7.49 -22.43 6.63
C ARG A 191 -8.63 -21.64 5.99
N ILE A 192 -8.63 -21.53 4.67
CA ILE A 192 -9.71 -21.01 3.85
C ILE A 192 -10.10 -22.08 2.84
N GLU A 193 -11.28 -22.65 2.97
CA GLU A 193 -11.81 -23.68 2.08
C GLU A 193 -12.68 -23.03 1.00
N ILE A 194 -12.36 -23.23 -0.28
CA ILE A 194 -13.17 -22.73 -1.40
C ILE A 194 -13.76 -23.94 -2.13
N THR A 195 -15.09 -24.02 -2.21
CA THR A 195 -15.77 -25.10 -2.93
C THR A 195 -17.07 -24.61 -3.57
N GLY A 196 -17.74 -25.50 -4.31
CA GLY A 196 -19.01 -25.23 -4.98
C GLY A 196 -18.81 -24.70 -6.41
N GLY A 197 -19.90 -24.61 -7.16
CA GLY A 197 -19.83 -24.19 -8.56
C GLY A 197 -19.05 -25.18 -9.44
N GLU A 198 -18.47 -24.65 -10.52
CA GLU A 198 -17.54 -25.38 -11.38
C GLU A 198 -16.12 -25.28 -10.84
N GLU A 199 -15.31 -26.33 -10.98
CA GLU A 199 -13.92 -26.33 -10.51
C GLU A 199 -13.11 -25.13 -11.02
N GLU A 200 -13.38 -24.66 -12.23
CA GLU A 200 -12.71 -23.49 -12.80
C GLU A 200 -13.08 -22.19 -12.10
N SER A 201 -14.29 -22.08 -11.55
CA SER A 201 -14.71 -20.91 -10.75
C SER A 201 -13.99 -20.87 -9.42
N VAL A 202 -13.81 -22.05 -8.78
CA VAL A 202 -13.02 -22.22 -7.55
C VAL A 202 -11.57 -21.79 -7.80
N ARG A 203 -10.94 -22.34 -8.84
CA ARG A 203 -9.56 -21.95 -9.23
C ARG A 203 -9.47 -20.48 -9.62
N ALA A 204 -10.46 -19.92 -10.32
CA ALA A 204 -10.46 -18.52 -10.72
C ALA A 204 -10.49 -17.55 -9.54
N LEU A 205 -11.25 -17.87 -8.49
CA LEU A 205 -11.25 -17.09 -7.26
C LEU A 205 -9.92 -17.23 -6.52
N ALA A 206 -9.40 -18.45 -6.38
CA ALA A 206 -8.10 -18.69 -5.74
C ALA A 206 -6.97 -17.94 -6.46
N ARG A 207 -6.94 -17.94 -7.80
CA ARG A 207 -5.99 -17.14 -8.59
C ARG A 207 -6.15 -15.64 -8.35
N ALA A 208 -7.39 -15.13 -8.25
CA ALA A 208 -7.66 -13.72 -7.96
C ALA A 208 -7.10 -13.32 -6.58
N ILE A 209 -7.32 -14.16 -5.56
CA ILE A 209 -6.78 -13.97 -4.21
C ILE A 209 -5.25 -13.94 -4.24
N LEU A 210 -4.61 -14.98 -4.80
CA LEU A 210 -3.15 -15.09 -4.85
C LEU A 210 -2.50 -13.92 -5.59
N THR A 211 -3.06 -13.54 -6.74
CA THR A 211 -2.53 -12.46 -7.56
C THR A 211 -2.70 -11.11 -6.85
N GLY A 212 -3.83 -10.89 -6.17
CA GLY A 212 -4.06 -9.70 -5.35
C GLY A 212 -3.06 -9.59 -4.20
N VAL A 213 -2.81 -10.69 -3.50
CA VAL A 213 -1.81 -10.75 -2.41
C VAL A 213 -0.42 -10.46 -2.96
N ALA A 214 0.01 -11.16 -4.02
CA ALA A 214 1.35 -11.01 -4.59
C ALA A 214 1.60 -9.61 -5.21
N THR A 215 0.56 -8.94 -5.69
CA THR A 215 0.69 -7.59 -6.25
C THR A 215 0.90 -6.53 -5.15
N LEU A 216 0.28 -6.71 -3.98
CA LEU A 216 0.22 -5.68 -2.94
C LEU A 216 1.20 -5.91 -1.77
N HIS A 217 1.82 -7.08 -1.66
CA HIS A 217 2.78 -7.42 -0.61
C HIS A 217 4.13 -7.81 -1.21
N ASP A 218 5.21 -7.39 -0.56
CA ASP A 218 6.57 -7.72 -0.97
C ASP A 218 6.87 -9.24 -0.80
N PRO A 219 7.61 -9.89 -1.71
CA PRO A 219 7.93 -11.31 -1.63
C PRO A 219 8.76 -11.73 -0.40
N ASP A 220 9.43 -10.82 0.30
CA ASP A 220 10.12 -11.12 1.56
C ASP A 220 9.15 -11.09 2.76
N SER A 221 7.99 -10.44 2.59
CA SER A 221 6.95 -10.35 3.62
C SER A 221 5.89 -11.44 3.48
N VAL A 222 5.61 -11.90 2.26
CA VAL A 222 4.62 -12.93 1.97
C VAL A 222 5.18 -13.89 0.92
N LEU A 223 5.10 -15.19 1.18
CA LEU A 223 5.44 -16.24 0.22
C LEU A 223 4.18 -16.96 -0.26
N VAL A 224 4.21 -17.43 -1.50
CA VAL A 224 3.12 -18.20 -2.12
C VAL A 224 3.64 -19.57 -2.51
N ALA A 225 3.00 -20.62 -2.03
CA ALA A 225 3.27 -21.99 -2.40
C ALA A 225 2.05 -22.64 -3.05
N VAL A 226 2.29 -23.49 -4.04
CA VAL A 226 1.25 -24.28 -4.71
C VAL A 226 1.56 -25.76 -4.50
N LEU A 227 0.62 -26.46 -3.88
CA LEU A 227 0.60 -27.89 -3.70
C LEU A 227 -0.58 -28.45 -4.50
N ALA A 228 -0.34 -28.99 -5.69
CA ALA A 228 -1.41 -29.46 -6.56
C ALA A 228 -1.12 -30.86 -7.13
N ALA A 229 -2.18 -31.65 -7.33
CA ALA A 229 -2.05 -32.95 -7.99
C ALA A 229 -1.46 -32.80 -9.40
N GLU A 230 -0.77 -33.84 -9.89
CA GLU A 230 0.00 -33.76 -11.14
C GLU A 230 -0.84 -33.35 -12.36
N ASP A 231 -2.10 -33.77 -12.40
CA ASP A 231 -3.08 -33.42 -13.42
C ASP A 231 -3.61 -31.98 -13.31
N ARG A 232 -3.53 -31.38 -12.11
CA ARG A 232 -3.98 -30.01 -11.83
C ARG A 232 -2.86 -28.96 -11.90
N LEU A 233 -1.59 -29.37 -11.80
CA LEU A 233 -0.42 -28.47 -11.92
C LEU A 233 -0.44 -27.53 -13.15
N PRO A 234 -0.88 -27.95 -14.36
CA PRO A 234 -0.96 -27.06 -15.52
C PRO A 234 -1.79 -25.79 -15.29
N HIS A 235 -2.82 -25.85 -14.43
CA HIS A 235 -3.66 -24.69 -14.09
C HIS A 235 -2.94 -23.65 -13.22
N TRP A 236 -1.79 -24.02 -12.64
CA TRP A 236 -0.99 -23.19 -11.75
C TRP A 236 0.37 -22.80 -12.32
N GLU A 237 0.68 -23.21 -13.56
CA GLU A 237 1.96 -22.89 -14.21
C GLU A 237 2.26 -21.38 -14.25
N TRP A 238 1.21 -20.55 -14.30
CA TRP A 238 1.36 -19.10 -14.29
C TRP A 238 2.06 -18.56 -13.03
N ALA A 239 1.96 -19.28 -11.92
CA ALA A 239 2.57 -18.89 -10.67
C ALA A 239 4.10 -18.94 -10.73
N LYS A 240 4.71 -19.67 -11.68
CA LYS A 240 6.18 -19.76 -11.82
C LYS A 240 6.86 -18.42 -12.12
N TRP A 241 6.08 -17.44 -12.59
CA TRP A 241 6.54 -16.07 -12.82
C TRP A 241 6.36 -15.16 -11.59
N LEU A 242 5.66 -15.61 -10.54
CA LEU A 242 5.54 -14.82 -9.32
C LEU A 242 6.86 -14.85 -8.53
N PRO A 243 7.41 -13.70 -8.13
CA PRO A 243 8.60 -13.67 -7.27
C PRO A 243 8.35 -14.30 -5.90
N HIS A 244 7.10 -14.32 -5.42
CA HIS A 244 6.66 -14.92 -4.15
C HIS A 244 6.73 -16.44 -4.11
N THR A 245 6.84 -17.09 -5.28
CA THR A 245 6.90 -18.55 -5.37
C THR A 245 8.32 -19.11 -5.37
N GLN A 246 9.32 -18.25 -5.41
CA GLN A 246 10.73 -18.66 -5.44
C GLN A 246 11.22 -18.95 -4.02
N SER A 247 11.72 -20.17 -3.81
CA SER A 247 12.32 -20.61 -2.55
C SER A 247 13.62 -19.86 -2.26
N ALA A 248 13.85 -19.50 -1.00
CA ALA A 248 15.13 -18.98 -0.53
C ALA A 248 16.15 -20.09 -0.18
N ARG A 249 15.74 -21.36 -0.23
CA ARG A 249 16.53 -22.51 0.25
C ARG A 249 17.08 -23.40 -0.85
N ALA A 250 16.36 -23.46 -1.96
CA ALA A 250 16.67 -24.36 -3.05
C ALA A 250 16.78 -23.58 -4.35
N GLU A 251 17.75 -23.99 -5.16
CA GLU A 251 17.97 -23.46 -6.50
C GLU A 251 17.99 -24.63 -7.49
N ASP A 252 17.34 -24.41 -8.63
CA ASP A 252 17.44 -25.26 -9.81
C ASP A 252 18.35 -24.61 -10.87
N ARG A 253 18.50 -25.26 -12.02
CA ARG A 253 19.37 -24.78 -13.11
C ARG A 253 18.95 -23.41 -13.68
N LEU A 254 17.76 -22.92 -13.36
CA LEU A 254 17.18 -21.67 -13.83
C LEU A 254 17.11 -20.60 -12.72
N GLY A 255 17.68 -20.85 -11.53
CA GLY A 255 17.67 -19.95 -10.38
C GLY A 255 16.90 -20.53 -9.19
N ALA A 256 16.36 -19.66 -8.32
CA ALA A 256 15.55 -20.07 -7.18
C ALA A 256 14.43 -21.05 -7.60
N GLU A 257 14.38 -22.21 -6.93
CA GLU A 257 13.41 -23.25 -7.22
C GLU A 257 12.01 -22.76 -6.87
N ARG A 258 11.03 -23.09 -7.71
CA ARG A 258 9.65 -22.62 -7.55
C ARG A 258 8.92 -23.57 -6.61
N MET A 259 8.24 -23.03 -5.61
CA MET A 259 7.36 -23.71 -4.65
C MET A 259 6.04 -24.14 -5.29
N ILE A 260 6.11 -24.81 -6.44
CA ILE A 260 4.98 -25.34 -7.20
C ILE A 260 5.24 -26.84 -7.36
N VAL A 261 4.62 -27.65 -6.51
CA VAL A 261 4.96 -29.06 -6.34
C VAL A 261 3.72 -29.93 -6.17
N SER A 262 3.87 -31.24 -6.39
CA SER A 262 2.80 -32.23 -6.19
C SER A 262 2.91 -33.03 -4.88
N SER A 263 4.02 -32.86 -4.15
CA SER A 263 4.26 -33.57 -2.88
C SER A 263 4.47 -32.58 -1.74
N LEU A 264 3.81 -32.86 -0.61
CA LEU A 264 3.95 -32.07 0.62
C LEU A 264 5.38 -32.14 1.17
N ASP A 265 6.00 -33.32 1.15
CA ASP A 265 7.39 -33.50 1.61
C ASP A 265 8.34 -32.59 0.83
N ARG A 266 8.16 -32.52 -0.50
CA ARG A 266 8.97 -31.63 -1.33
C ARG A 266 8.68 -30.17 -1.03
N LEU A 267 7.43 -29.81 -0.74
CA LEU A 267 7.10 -28.44 -0.35
C LEU A 267 7.82 -28.03 0.93
N GLU A 268 7.87 -28.90 1.94
CA GLU A 268 8.57 -28.61 3.19
C GLU A 268 10.06 -28.33 3.01
N ASP A 269 10.71 -29.03 2.07
CA ASP A 269 12.12 -28.79 1.73
C ASP A 269 12.35 -27.37 1.17
N LEU A 270 11.34 -26.81 0.48
CA LEU A 270 11.42 -25.51 -0.18
C LEU A 270 11.01 -24.34 0.72
N LEU A 271 10.16 -24.58 1.73
CA LEU A 271 9.68 -23.55 2.67
C LEU A 271 10.74 -23.16 3.70
N PRO A 272 10.76 -21.94 4.27
CA PRO A 272 11.77 -21.49 5.23
C PRO A 272 11.95 -22.39 6.49
N PRO A 273 13.17 -22.51 7.07
CA PRO A 273 13.44 -23.37 8.23
C PRO A 273 12.61 -23.03 9.45
N GLU A 274 12.44 -21.74 9.69
CA GLU A 274 11.94 -21.18 10.93
C GLU A 274 10.46 -21.50 11.13
N LEU A 275 9.77 -22.00 10.09
CA LEU A 275 8.39 -22.48 10.21
C LEU A 275 8.26 -23.59 11.25
N ARG A 276 9.24 -24.49 11.34
CA ARG A 276 9.19 -25.59 12.33
C ARG A 276 9.22 -25.11 13.78
N GLU A 277 9.69 -23.88 14.01
CA GLU A 277 9.75 -23.26 15.33
C GLU A 277 8.50 -22.41 15.63
N ARG A 278 7.63 -22.19 14.63
CA ARG A 278 6.42 -21.38 14.82
C ARG A 278 5.40 -22.12 15.68
N PRO A 279 4.69 -21.40 16.57
CA PRO A 279 3.60 -21.99 17.33
C PRO A 279 2.42 -22.35 16.43
N ARG A 280 1.46 -23.08 17.01
CA ARG A 280 0.14 -23.34 16.39
C ARG A 280 -0.56 -22.04 16.01
N PHE A 281 -1.51 -22.14 15.10
CA PHE A 281 -2.31 -21.01 14.66
C PHE A 281 -2.94 -20.26 15.86
N GLY A 282 -2.94 -18.94 15.77
CA GLY A 282 -3.61 -18.04 16.69
C GLY A 282 -3.88 -16.71 15.99
N ARG A 283 -5.04 -16.09 16.27
CA ARG A 283 -5.41 -14.79 15.69
C ARG A 283 -4.52 -13.69 16.27
N GLY A 284 -4.04 -12.78 15.42
CA GLY A 284 -3.20 -11.64 15.82
C GLY A 284 -1.99 -11.45 14.92
N THR A 285 -0.92 -10.85 15.46
CA THR A 285 0.27 -10.48 14.68
C THR A 285 0.92 -11.70 14.04
N SER A 286 0.91 -11.75 12.71
CA SER A 286 1.56 -12.82 11.94
C SER A 286 3.07 -12.59 11.86
N PRO A 287 3.90 -13.63 12.06
CA PRO A 287 5.31 -13.58 11.75
C PRO A 287 5.52 -13.38 10.25
N THR A 288 6.66 -12.79 9.88
CA THR A 288 7.11 -12.60 8.50
C THR A 288 8.24 -13.59 8.17
N PRO A 289 8.28 -14.15 6.94
CA PRO A 289 7.24 -14.07 5.93
C PRO A 289 5.98 -14.84 6.35
N HIS A 290 4.81 -14.30 6.01
CA HIS A 290 3.56 -15.04 6.05
C HIS A 290 3.49 -15.96 4.82
N ILE A 291 3.02 -17.20 4.96
CA ILE A 291 3.03 -18.17 3.86
C ILE A 291 1.61 -18.54 3.48
N VAL A 292 1.25 -18.26 2.23
CA VAL A 292 -0.03 -18.66 1.63
C VAL A 292 0.20 -19.92 0.82
N ILE A 293 -0.38 -21.04 1.24
CA ILE A 293 -0.29 -22.32 0.54
C ILE A 293 -1.62 -22.58 -0.15
N VAL A 294 -1.62 -22.86 -1.45
CA VAL A 294 -2.81 -23.37 -2.14
C VAL A 294 -2.72 -24.88 -2.28
N ALA A 295 -3.76 -25.59 -1.85
CA ALA A 295 -3.90 -27.03 -2.03
C ALA A 295 -5.00 -27.33 -3.06
N ASP A 296 -4.64 -27.98 -4.17
CA ASP A 296 -5.58 -28.30 -5.26
C ASP A 296 -5.52 -29.78 -5.65
N GLY A 297 -6.55 -30.55 -5.29
CA GLY A 297 -6.66 -31.97 -5.63
C GLY A 297 -5.70 -32.89 -4.86
N VAL A 298 -5.05 -32.40 -3.81
CA VAL A 298 -4.13 -33.16 -2.97
C VAL A 298 -4.81 -33.64 -1.69
N THR A 299 -4.45 -34.83 -1.21
CA THR A 299 -4.92 -35.32 0.09
C THR A 299 -4.02 -34.80 1.20
N LEU A 300 -4.56 -33.96 2.08
CA LEU A 300 -3.81 -33.33 3.16
C LEU A 300 -3.83 -34.20 4.43
N PRO A 301 -2.68 -34.48 5.07
CA PRO A 301 -2.65 -35.26 6.31
C PRO A 301 -3.21 -34.45 7.49
N VAL A 302 -4.23 -34.98 8.18
CA VAL A 302 -4.99 -34.28 9.23
C VAL A 302 -4.12 -33.76 10.39
N GLY A 303 -3.07 -34.52 10.77
CA GLY A 303 -2.16 -34.19 11.86
C GLY A 303 -0.90 -33.41 11.46
N HIS A 304 -0.81 -32.97 10.21
CA HIS A 304 0.38 -32.27 9.73
C HIS A 304 0.44 -30.82 10.27
N PRO A 305 1.56 -30.32 10.80
CA PRO A 305 1.62 -28.97 11.38
C PRO A 305 1.28 -27.84 10.40
N LEU A 306 1.69 -27.96 9.13
CA LEU A 306 1.47 -26.93 8.10
C LEU A 306 0.08 -26.92 7.47
N VAL A 307 -0.49 -28.11 7.26
CA VAL A 307 -1.69 -28.31 6.43
C VAL A 307 -2.79 -29.08 7.14
N GLY A 308 -2.62 -29.34 8.44
CA GLY A 308 -3.57 -30.03 9.30
C GLY A 308 -4.65 -29.07 9.83
N ALA A 309 -5.50 -29.58 10.71
CA ALA A 309 -6.62 -28.82 11.27
C ALA A 309 -6.18 -27.75 12.28
N GLU A 310 -5.10 -27.99 13.03
CA GLU A 310 -4.62 -27.04 14.05
C GLU A 310 -3.92 -25.80 13.47
N GLY A 311 -3.48 -25.87 12.21
CA GLY A 311 -2.77 -24.80 11.51
C GLY A 311 -1.45 -24.38 12.18
N MET A 312 -0.78 -23.41 11.55
CA MET A 312 0.46 -22.83 12.05
C MET A 312 0.39 -21.31 11.99
N LEU A 313 0.98 -20.63 12.98
CA LEU A 313 1.01 -19.17 12.99
C LEU A 313 1.79 -18.63 11.77
N GLY A 314 1.18 -17.69 11.06
CA GLY A 314 1.76 -17.11 9.84
C GLY A 314 1.79 -18.05 8.63
N VAL A 315 0.92 -19.06 8.64
CA VAL A 315 0.62 -19.90 7.48
C VAL A 315 -0.90 -19.90 7.27
N THR A 316 -1.34 -19.56 6.06
CA THR A 316 -2.75 -19.67 5.64
C THR A 316 -2.84 -20.67 4.50
N LEU A 317 -3.58 -21.74 4.73
CA LEU A 317 -3.88 -22.75 3.72
C LEU A 317 -5.17 -22.39 2.98
N ILE A 318 -5.08 -22.11 1.68
CA ILE A 318 -6.24 -22.03 0.77
C ILE A 318 -6.47 -23.43 0.20
N ASP A 319 -7.44 -24.14 0.74
CA ASP A 319 -7.78 -25.50 0.34
C ASP A 319 -8.93 -25.48 -0.68
N LEU A 320 -8.81 -26.26 -1.76
CA LEU A 320 -9.80 -26.38 -2.83
C LEU A 320 -10.44 -27.78 -2.83
N PRO A 321 -11.19 -28.16 -1.77
CA PRO A 321 -11.72 -29.51 -1.65
C PRO A 321 -12.90 -29.73 -2.60
N ASP A 322 -13.02 -30.96 -3.14
CA ASP A 322 -14.15 -31.34 -3.98
C ASP A 322 -15.49 -31.34 -3.19
N ARG A 323 -15.44 -31.55 -1.87
CA ARG A 323 -16.60 -31.55 -0.96
C ARG A 323 -16.23 -31.04 0.43
N TRP A 324 -17.18 -30.40 1.11
CA TRP A 324 -17.01 -30.01 2.50
C TRP A 324 -17.03 -31.19 3.47
N GLY A 325 -16.18 -31.09 4.51
CA GLY A 325 -16.38 -31.79 5.78
C GLY A 325 -17.27 -31.00 6.75
N GLU A 326 -17.34 -31.41 8.01
CA GLU A 326 -17.96 -30.59 9.06
C GLU A 326 -17.11 -29.35 9.37
N LEU A 327 -17.73 -28.20 9.64
CA LEU A 327 -17.01 -26.99 10.10
C LEU A 327 -16.95 -27.04 11.62
N SER A 328 -15.79 -27.40 12.16
CA SER A 328 -15.61 -27.61 13.60
C SER A 328 -14.59 -26.68 14.26
N ASP A 329 -13.90 -25.85 13.47
CA ASP A 329 -12.80 -25.01 13.95
C ASP A 329 -12.99 -23.52 13.61
N TYR A 330 -12.71 -22.66 14.59
CA TYR A 330 -12.79 -21.20 14.49
C TYR A 330 -11.66 -20.58 13.65
N GLY A 331 -10.60 -21.35 13.36
CA GLY A 331 -9.51 -20.98 12.45
C GLY A 331 -9.81 -21.25 10.98
N THR A 332 -11.00 -21.76 10.64
CA THR A 332 -11.38 -22.12 9.27
C THR A 332 -12.48 -21.20 8.72
N LEU A 333 -12.23 -20.62 7.54
CA LEU A 333 -13.22 -19.89 6.75
C LEU A 333 -13.70 -20.76 5.58
N ARG A 334 -14.99 -20.74 5.27
CA ARG A 334 -15.54 -21.37 4.07
C ARG A 334 -16.05 -20.33 3.10
N ILE A 335 -15.70 -20.52 1.83
CA ILE A 335 -16.25 -19.78 0.70
C ILE A 335 -17.03 -20.77 -0.17
N ALA A 336 -18.34 -20.60 -0.18
CA ALA A 336 -19.29 -21.38 -0.97
C ALA A 336 -19.60 -20.65 -2.28
N LEU A 337 -19.11 -21.17 -3.40
CA LEU A 337 -19.47 -20.65 -4.71
C LEU A 337 -20.84 -21.18 -5.18
N PRO A 338 -21.61 -20.36 -5.92
CA PRO A 338 -22.92 -20.77 -6.41
C PRO A 338 -22.80 -21.94 -7.39
N ASN A 339 -23.68 -22.94 -7.24
CA ASN A 339 -23.74 -24.08 -8.14
C ASN A 339 -24.27 -23.70 -9.53
N ALA A 340 -23.69 -24.30 -10.57
CA ALA A 340 -24.19 -24.19 -11.93
C ALA A 340 -25.64 -24.70 -12.01
N GLY A 341 -26.59 -23.78 -12.22
CA GLY A 341 -28.03 -24.08 -12.28
C GLY A 341 -28.88 -23.51 -11.15
N ALA A 342 -28.30 -22.77 -10.20
CA ALA A 342 -29.11 -21.97 -9.29
C ALA A 342 -29.97 -20.96 -10.08
N THR A 343 -31.25 -20.82 -9.72
CA THR A 343 -32.20 -19.92 -10.38
C THR A 343 -32.71 -18.87 -9.41
N GLY A 344 -32.57 -17.58 -9.74
CA GLY A 344 -33.02 -16.46 -8.91
C GLY A 344 -32.01 -15.32 -8.86
N ALA A 345 -32.36 -14.21 -8.21
CA ALA A 345 -31.47 -13.05 -8.07
C ALA A 345 -30.24 -13.34 -7.17
N ASP A 346 -30.35 -14.29 -6.24
CA ASP A 346 -29.24 -14.73 -5.37
C ASP A 346 -28.47 -15.93 -5.93
N ALA A 347 -28.85 -16.44 -7.11
CA ALA A 347 -28.21 -17.60 -7.72
C ALA A 347 -26.74 -17.39 -8.13
N ALA A 348 -26.30 -16.13 -8.25
CA ALA A 348 -24.93 -15.77 -8.58
C ALA A 348 -24.10 -15.34 -7.36
N LYS A 349 -24.69 -15.36 -6.15
CA LYS A 349 -23.99 -14.97 -4.94
C LYS A 349 -23.30 -16.16 -4.30
N ALA A 350 -22.07 -15.95 -3.90
CA ALA A 350 -21.31 -16.83 -3.03
C ALA A 350 -21.57 -16.47 -1.56
N GLU A 351 -21.27 -17.41 -0.66
CA GLU A 351 -21.41 -17.22 0.79
C GLU A 351 -20.05 -17.37 1.47
N ILE A 352 -19.77 -16.48 2.42
CA ILE A 352 -18.65 -16.61 3.37
C ILE A 352 -19.24 -17.11 4.68
N ILE A 353 -18.72 -18.23 5.18
CA ILE A 353 -19.23 -18.91 6.37
C ILE A 353 -18.05 -19.17 7.30
N ASP A 354 -18.14 -18.69 8.54
CA ASP A 354 -17.27 -19.09 9.64
C ASP A 354 -18.12 -19.45 10.87
N LEU A 355 -17.48 -19.86 11.97
CA LEU A 355 -18.17 -20.18 13.23
C LEU A 355 -18.45 -18.96 14.12
N ALA A 356 -17.89 -17.80 13.80
CA ALA A 356 -17.95 -16.61 14.64
C ALA A 356 -19.14 -15.71 14.27
N ASP A 357 -19.38 -15.55 12.98
CA ASP A 357 -20.32 -14.61 12.39
C ASP A 357 -21.42 -15.32 11.59
N GLN A 358 -22.46 -14.57 11.23
CA GLN A 358 -23.49 -15.07 10.31
C GLN A 358 -22.96 -15.13 8.89
N ALA A 359 -23.45 -16.10 8.12
CA ALA A 359 -23.09 -16.24 6.70
C ALA A 359 -23.33 -14.94 5.92
N GLN A 360 -22.31 -14.48 5.21
CA GLN A 360 -22.34 -13.24 4.44
C GLN A 360 -22.38 -13.54 2.95
N THR A 361 -23.28 -12.90 2.21
CA THR A 361 -23.40 -13.08 0.76
C THR A 361 -22.57 -12.05 -0.01
N PHE A 362 -21.96 -12.47 -1.11
CA PHE A 362 -21.16 -11.61 -1.99
C PHE A 362 -21.14 -12.13 -3.42
N THR A 363 -20.73 -11.32 -4.38
CA THR A 363 -20.45 -11.76 -5.76
C THR A 363 -18.96 -12.05 -5.86
N PRO A 364 -18.55 -13.30 -6.17
CA PRO A 364 -17.15 -13.68 -6.18
C PRO A 364 -16.40 -13.03 -7.35
N ASP A 365 -15.16 -12.64 -7.08
CA ASP A 365 -14.23 -12.24 -8.12
C ASP A 365 -13.72 -13.48 -8.89
N ALA A 366 -13.35 -13.29 -10.14
CA ALA A 366 -12.76 -14.32 -10.98
C ALA A 366 -11.57 -13.75 -11.75
N MET A 367 -10.51 -14.54 -11.89
CA MET A 367 -9.34 -14.19 -12.69
C MET A 367 -8.97 -15.34 -13.62
N SER A 368 -8.80 -15.04 -14.91
CA SER A 368 -8.32 -16.01 -15.89
C SER A 368 -6.83 -16.32 -15.72
N ILE A 369 -6.38 -17.46 -16.26
CA ILE A 369 -4.95 -17.82 -16.28
C ILE A 369 -4.12 -16.75 -17.00
N ALA A 370 -4.66 -16.19 -18.09
CA ALA A 370 -3.98 -15.16 -18.88
C ALA A 370 -3.77 -13.84 -18.10
N GLU A 371 -4.77 -13.40 -17.33
CA GLU A 371 -4.64 -12.20 -16.48
C GLU A 371 -3.66 -12.43 -15.33
N ALA A 372 -3.69 -13.62 -14.73
CA ALA A 372 -2.78 -14.00 -13.65
C ALA A 372 -1.32 -14.07 -14.15
N GLU A 373 -1.08 -14.73 -15.28
CA GLU A 373 0.22 -14.76 -15.96
C GLU A 373 0.70 -13.36 -16.36
N ALA A 374 -0.18 -12.54 -16.93
CA ALA A 374 0.14 -11.17 -17.33
C ALA A 374 0.59 -10.32 -16.14
N THR A 375 -0.04 -10.51 -14.97
CA THR A 375 0.34 -9.84 -13.73
C THR A 375 1.66 -10.38 -13.19
N ALA A 376 1.79 -11.71 -13.06
CA ALA A 376 2.97 -12.36 -12.53
C ALA A 376 4.25 -12.00 -13.31
N ARG A 377 4.19 -12.02 -14.65
CA ARG A 377 5.32 -11.64 -15.52
C ARG A 377 5.73 -10.18 -15.37
N ARG A 378 4.82 -9.28 -14.98
CA ARG A 378 5.13 -7.86 -14.74
C ARG A 378 5.75 -7.63 -13.36
N LEU A 379 5.40 -8.48 -12.38
CA LEU A 379 5.98 -8.46 -11.05
C LEU A 379 7.39 -9.05 -11.01
N LEU A 380 7.67 -10.08 -11.82
CA LEU A 380 8.96 -10.79 -11.81
C LEU A 380 10.21 -9.88 -11.87
N PRO A 381 10.30 -8.87 -12.77
CA PRO A 381 11.49 -8.03 -12.89
C PRO A 381 11.67 -7.04 -11.73
N LEU A 382 10.65 -6.87 -10.89
CA LEU A 382 10.72 -5.98 -9.72
C LEU A 382 11.48 -6.62 -8.57
N ARG A 383 11.58 -7.96 -8.56
CA ARG A 383 12.47 -8.66 -7.65
C ARG A 383 13.89 -8.54 -8.18
N SER A 384 14.67 -7.66 -7.58
CA SER A 384 16.13 -7.76 -7.63
C SER A 384 16.51 -9.15 -7.10
N GLY A 385 17.45 -9.84 -7.77
CA GLY A 385 17.82 -11.23 -7.46
C GLY A 385 18.15 -11.46 -5.97
N PRO A 386 18.21 -12.73 -5.54
CA PRO A 386 18.33 -13.06 -4.13
C PRO A 386 19.55 -12.36 -3.52
N ALA A 387 19.33 -11.62 -2.43
CA ALA A 387 20.34 -11.55 -1.39
C ALA A 387 20.66 -13.00 -1.03
N VAL A 388 21.87 -13.45 -1.34
CA VAL A 388 22.34 -14.78 -0.94
C VAL A 388 22.12 -14.86 0.56
N ALA A 389 21.23 -15.76 0.96
CA ALA A 389 20.98 -16.05 2.35
C ALA A 389 22.28 -16.61 2.94
N GLU A 390 23.08 -15.75 3.57
CA GLU A 390 24.01 -16.20 4.59
C GLU A 390 23.15 -16.72 5.75
N THR A 391 23.08 -18.04 5.84
CA THR A 391 22.61 -18.78 7.02
C THR A 391 23.28 -18.22 8.28
N GLY A 392 22.51 -17.55 9.13
CA GLY A 392 23.01 -17.02 10.40
C GLY A 392 21.93 -16.34 11.24
N SER A 393 21.08 -17.16 11.87
CA SER A 393 20.33 -16.92 13.12
C SER A 393 20.19 -15.47 13.65
N GLY A 394 18.94 -15.00 13.68
CA GLY A 394 18.32 -14.34 14.84
C GLY A 394 19.06 -13.19 15.53
N SER A 395 18.72 -11.96 15.15
CA SER A 395 18.45 -10.79 16.01
C SER A 395 18.61 -9.53 15.16
N GLY A 396 17.85 -8.47 15.45
CA GLY A 396 17.78 -7.24 14.67
C GLY A 396 19.09 -6.44 14.63
N VAL A 397 20.09 -6.97 13.91
CA VAL A 397 21.28 -6.26 13.50
C VAL A 397 21.01 -5.73 12.11
N GLN A 398 21.05 -4.41 11.95
CA GLN A 398 21.10 -3.77 10.64
C GLN A 398 22.18 -4.45 9.81
N THR A 399 21.77 -5.19 8.78
CA THR A 399 22.69 -5.94 7.93
C THR A 399 23.67 -4.95 7.31
N GLN A 400 24.95 -5.04 7.70
CA GLN A 400 26.00 -4.25 7.09
C GLN A 400 26.02 -4.62 5.60
N ARG A 401 25.68 -3.69 4.71
CA ARG A 401 25.76 -3.96 3.27
C ARG A 401 27.22 -4.15 2.91
N GLU A 402 27.46 -5.05 1.97
CA GLU A 402 28.79 -5.26 1.42
C GLU A 402 29.27 -4.03 0.66
N LEU A 403 30.59 -3.91 0.49
CA LEU A 403 31.18 -2.76 -0.18
C LEU A 403 30.72 -2.63 -1.64
N VAL A 404 30.52 -3.74 -2.35
CA VAL A 404 30.02 -3.73 -3.73
C VAL A 404 28.60 -3.16 -3.82
N ASP A 405 27.75 -3.50 -2.86
CA ASP A 405 26.38 -2.97 -2.76
C ASP A 405 26.37 -1.48 -2.44
N LEU A 406 27.23 -1.05 -1.51
CA LEU A 406 27.40 0.36 -1.17
C LEU A 406 27.84 1.19 -2.39
N LEU A 407 28.68 0.60 -3.25
CA LEU A 407 29.18 1.24 -4.47
C LEU A 407 28.23 1.10 -5.67
N GLY A 408 27.17 0.30 -5.56
CA GLY A 408 26.28 -0.03 -6.68
C GLY A 408 27.00 -0.75 -7.82
N LEU A 409 28.02 -1.54 -7.49
CA LEU A 409 28.78 -2.34 -8.45
C LEU A 409 28.13 -3.73 -8.61
N PRO A 410 28.28 -4.36 -9.79
CA PRO A 410 27.89 -5.76 -9.96
C PRO A 410 28.77 -6.68 -9.10
N ASP A 411 28.48 -7.99 -9.14
CA ASP A 411 29.33 -9.01 -8.50
C ASP A 411 30.81 -8.79 -8.86
N VAL A 412 31.71 -9.02 -7.89
CA VAL A 412 33.16 -8.83 -8.03
C VAL A 412 33.73 -9.51 -9.28
N ARG A 413 33.16 -10.66 -9.67
CA ARG A 413 33.57 -11.44 -10.84
C ARG A 413 33.25 -10.77 -12.18
N ASP A 414 32.27 -9.87 -12.19
CA ASP A 414 31.72 -9.21 -13.37
C ASP A 414 32.08 -7.72 -13.44
N ILE A 415 32.95 -7.23 -12.55
CA ILE A 415 33.38 -5.82 -12.53
C ILE A 415 34.21 -5.52 -13.78
N ASP A 416 33.66 -4.69 -14.66
CA ASP A 416 34.39 -4.07 -15.77
C ASP A 416 35.10 -2.80 -15.28
N PHE A 417 36.40 -2.90 -15.00
CA PHE A 417 37.22 -1.77 -14.56
C PHE A 417 37.33 -0.64 -15.59
N ALA A 418 37.24 -0.93 -16.89
CA ALA A 418 37.27 0.12 -17.91
C ALA A 418 36.03 1.01 -17.83
N ARG A 419 34.89 0.41 -17.46
CA ARG A 419 33.63 1.13 -17.21
C ARG A 419 33.61 1.80 -15.83
N SER A 420 34.03 1.10 -14.77
CA SER A 420 34.03 1.62 -13.40
C SER A 420 34.99 2.80 -13.21
N TRP A 421 36.10 2.83 -13.95
CA TRP A 421 37.05 3.93 -13.96
C TRP A 421 36.83 4.96 -15.08
N SER A 422 35.70 4.86 -15.81
CA SER A 422 35.33 5.91 -16.75
C SER A 422 35.14 7.25 -16.03
N GLY A 423 35.42 8.36 -16.73
CA GLY A 423 35.56 9.68 -16.13
C GLY A 423 34.39 10.07 -15.20
N ARG A 424 34.69 10.20 -13.90
CA ARG A 424 33.74 10.68 -12.88
C ARG A 424 33.54 12.18 -12.94
N LEU A 425 32.38 12.64 -12.47
CA LEU A 425 32.13 14.06 -12.23
C LEU A 425 33.11 14.58 -11.16
N GLU A 426 33.60 15.81 -11.32
CA GLU A 426 34.57 16.41 -10.38
C GLU A 426 34.05 16.46 -8.93
N ARG A 427 32.73 16.56 -8.73
CA ARG A 427 32.11 16.50 -7.40
C ARG A 427 32.21 15.13 -6.73
N ASP A 428 32.33 14.05 -7.50
CA ASP A 428 32.36 12.66 -7.04
C ASP A 428 33.79 12.07 -7.00
N ARG A 429 34.79 12.91 -7.28
CA ARG A 429 36.23 12.59 -7.16
C ARG A 429 36.62 12.46 -5.69
N LEU A 430 37.37 11.41 -5.34
CA LEU A 430 37.82 11.08 -3.97
C LEU A 430 36.67 11.00 -2.95
N ARG A 431 35.47 10.68 -3.42
CA ARG A 431 34.24 10.57 -2.63
C ARG A 431 33.70 9.15 -2.72
N VAL A 432 33.63 8.45 -1.59
CA VAL A 432 33.24 7.03 -1.53
C VAL A 432 32.42 6.70 -0.28
N PRO A 433 31.45 5.77 -0.36
CA PRO A 433 30.79 5.22 0.81
C PRO A 433 31.77 4.34 1.61
N ILE A 434 31.71 4.44 2.93
CA ILE A 434 32.51 3.64 3.87
C ILE A 434 31.63 2.82 4.84
N GLY A 435 30.31 2.98 4.76
CA GLY A 435 29.34 2.29 5.61
C GLY A 435 27.93 2.82 5.40
N GLN A 436 27.07 2.66 6.40
CA GLN A 436 25.70 3.17 6.44
C GLN A 436 25.39 3.84 7.77
N ASP A 437 24.40 4.73 7.76
CA ASP A 437 23.81 5.27 8.98
C ASP A 437 22.71 4.35 9.55
N SER A 438 22.13 4.75 10.68
CA SER A 438 21.06 4.01 11.36
C SER A 438 19.73 3.96 10.60
N ALA A 439 19.59 4.67 9.48
CA ALA A 439 18.44 4.59 8.58
C ALA A 439 18.74 3.75 7.33
N GLY A 440 19.95 3.19 7.21
CA GLY A 440 20.40 2.41 6.07
C GLY A 440 20.85 3.25 4.87
N ALA A 441 21.01 4.58 5.04
CA ALA A 441 21.56 5.44 3.98
C ALA A 441 23.10 5.35 3.96
N PRO A 442 23.75 5.42 2.79
CA PRO A 442 25.20 5.27 2.69
C PRO A 442 25.94 6.44 3.37
N LEU A 443 26.84 6.10 4.30
CA LEU A 443 27.75 7.03 4.93
C LEU A 443 28.95 7.26 4.00
N VAL A 444 29.08 8.48 3.48
CA VAL A 444 30.07 8.83 2.45
C VAL A 444 31.19 9.68 3.04
N LEU A 445 32.43 9.30 2.75
CA LEU A 445 33.63 10.07 3.04
C LEU A 445 34.10 10.82 1.79
N ASP A 446 34.34 12.13 1.92
CA ASP A 446 34.85 12.99 0.84
C ASP A 446 36.19 13.60 1.25
N LEU A 447 37.28 13.11 0.65
CA LEU A 447 38.65 13.48 0.98
C LEU A 447 39.18 14.71 0.20
N LYS A 448 38.33 15.43 -0.54
CA LYS A 448 38.77 16.66 -1.21
C LYS A 448 38.97 17.79 -0.21
N GLU A 449 39.71 18.82 -0.64
CA GLU A 449 39.84 20.08 0.08
C GLU A 449 38.49 20.77 0.26
N SER A 450 38.34 21.54 1.35
CA SER A 450 37.10 22.28 1.63
C SER A 450 36.75 23.29 0.52
N ALA A 451 37.75 23.84 -0.17
CA ALA A 451 37.55 24.69 -1.35
C ALA A 451 36.84 23.96 -2.52
N GLN A 452 36.89 22.63 -2.55
CA GLN A 452 36.21 21.75 -3.50
C GLN A 452 34.97 21.07 -2.89
N GLN A 453 34.42 21.64 -1.81
CA GLN A 453 33.26 21.12 -1.08
C GLN A 453 33.48 19.74 -0.44
N GLY A 454 34.74 19.36 -0.17
CA GLY A 454 35.09 18.12 0.55
C GLY A 454 35.23 18.31 2.06
N MET A 455 35.44 17.21 2.79
CA MET A 455 35.58 17.22 4.26
C MET A 455 36.99 17.63 4.73
N GLY A 456 37.94 17.77 3.80
CA GLY A 456 39.34 18.12 4.06
C GLY A 456 40.31 17.04 3.54
N PRO A 457 41.55 17.41 3.19
CA PRO A 457 42.52 16.50 2.55
C PRO A 457 43.19 15.53 3.53
N HIS A 458 43.03 15.75 4.83
CA HIS A 458 43.66 14.96 5.89
C HIS A 458 42.64 14.61 6.97
N GLY A 459 42.75 13.41 7.54
CA GLY A 459 41.84 12.92 8.57
C GLY A 459 42.57 12.05 9.58
N VAL A 460 41.94 11.86 10.74
CA VAL A 460 42.42 10.98 11.81
C VAL A 460 41.30 9.99 12.16
N LEU A 461 41.62 8.70 12.16
CA LEU A 461 40.71 7.63 12.59
C LEU A 461 41.19 7.07 13.93
N ILE A 462 40.36 7.21 14.97
CA ILE A 462 40.66 6.73 16.32
C ILE A 462 39.72 5.59 16.65
N GLY A 463 40.27 4.46 17.08
CA GLY A 463 39.49 3.30 17.52
C GLY A 463 40.31 2.40 18.43
N ALA A 464 39.67 1.84 19.47
CA ALA A 464 40.28 0.84 20.33
C ALA A 464 40.49 -0.49 19.58
N THR A 465 41.35 -1.37 20.08
CA THR A 465 41.50 -2.72 19.53
C THR A 465 40.14 -3.43 19.49
N GLY A 466 39.78 -4.02 18.35
CA GLY A 466 38.48 -4.68 18.15
C GLY A 466 37.33 -3.75 17.73
N SER A 467 37.54 -2.43 17.62
CA SER A 467 36.52 -1.49 17.14
C SER A 467 36.29 -1.50 15.62
N GLY A 468 37.09 -2.27 14.87
CA GLY A 468 37.01 -2.32 13.42
C GLY A 468 37.84 -1.27 12.67
N LYS A 469 38.75 -0.52 13.34
CA LYS A 469 39.62 0.49 12.71
C LYS A 469 40.29 -0.01 11.42
N SER A 470 40.97 -1.16 11.51
CA SER A 470 41.68 -1.76 10.38
C SER A 470 40.72 -2.16 9.24
N GLU A 471 39.50 -2.59 9.57
CA GLU A 471 38.48 -2.92 8.56
C GLU A 471 37.96 -1.67 7.84
N VAL A 472 37.71 -0.58 8.57
CA VAL A 472 37.32 0.71 7.96
C VAL A 472 38.41 1.22 7.01
N LEU A 473 39.69 1.08 7.38
CA LEU A 473 40.81 1.45 6.50
C LEU A 473 40.86 0.59 5.23
N ARG A 474 40.65 -0.73 5.35
CA ARG A 474 40.56 -1.64 4.19
C ARG A 474 39.41 -1.26 3.27
N THR A 475 38.23 -1.04 3.84
CA THR A 475 37.02 -0.62 3.12
C THR A 475 37.25 0.70 2.39
N LEU A 476 37.86 1.70 3.03
CA LEU A 476 38.17 2.98 2.39
C LEU A 476 39.13 2.81 1.20
N VAL A 477 40.23 2.07 1.38
CA VAL A 477 41.22 1.84 0.31
C VAL A 477 40.59 1.10 -0.85
N LEU A 478 39.85 0.03 -0.60
CA LEU A 478 39.16 -0.75 -1.63
C LEU A 478 38.08 0.07 -2.34
N ALA A 479 37.29 0.85 -1.60
CA ALA A 479 36.24 1.69 -2.18
C ALA A 479 36.84 2.71 -3.17
N LEU A 480 37.96 3.31 -2.80
CA LEU A 480 38.68 4.25 -3.66
C LEU A 480 39.31 3.55 -4.88
N ALA A 481 39.92 2.39 -4.70
CA ALA A 481 40.53 1.61 -5.78
C ALA A 481 39.51 1.12 -6.81
N LEU A 482 38.32 0.69 -6.36
CA LEU A 482 37.23 0.24 -7.23
C LEU A 482 36.62 1.38 -8.06
N THR A 483 36.80 2.62 -7.61
CA THR A 483 36.11 3.79 -8.19
C THR A 483 37.01 4.79 -8.91
N HIS A 484 38.33 4.67 -8.78
CA HIS A 484 39.31 5.56 -9.41
C HIS A 484 40.37 4.74 -10.10
N SER A 485 40.90 5.20 -11.24
CA SER A 485 42.02 4.50 -11.90
C SER A 485 43.36 4.80 -11.21
N PRO A 486 44.39 3.94 -11.40
CA PRO A 486 45.76 4.20 -10.94
C PRO A 486 46.37 5.49 -11.52
N GLU A 487 45.88 5.94 -12.69
CA GLU A 487 46.28 7.23 -13.25
C GLU A 487 45.73 8.44 -12.47
N GLN A 488 44.72 8.24 -11.63
CA GLN A 488 44.05 9.28 -10.85
C GLN A 488 44.38 9.22 -9.36
N LEU A 489 44.66 8.03 -8.82
CA LEU A 489 44.88 7.82 -7.40
C LEU A 489 45.88 6.68 -7.14
N ASN A 490 46.87 6.97 -6.32
CA ASN A 490 47.83 5.99 -5.80
C ASN A 490 47.80 5.96 -4.27
N PHE A 491 48.20 4.82 -3.69
CA PHE A 491 48.25 4.58 -2.26
C PHE A 491 49.67 4.31 -1.76
N VAL A 492 49.95 4.82 -0.56
CA VAL A 492 51.05 4.38 0.29
C VAL A 492 50.44 3.85 1.58
N LEU A 493 50.58 2.56 1.82
CA LEU A 493 49.93 1.87 2.94
C LEU A 493 50.96 1.55 4.02
N VAL A 494 50.72 1.98 5.25
CA VAL A 494 51.68 1.91 6.36
C VAL A 494 51.02 1.22 7.55
N ASP A 495 51.65 0.17 8.08
CA ASP A 495 51.17 -0.61 9.23
C ASP A 495 52.26 -0.72 10.30
N PHE A 496 52.00 -0.21 11.51
CA PHE A 496 52.98 -0.14 12.58
C PHE A 496 53.18 -1.44 13.37
N LYS A 497 52.21 -2.38 13.37
CA LYS A 497 52.13 -3.45 14.38
C LYS A 497 52.20 -4.88 13.83
N GLY A 498 52.05 -5.12 12.53
CA GLY A 498 52.18 -6.50 12.01
C GLY A 498 51.91 -6.75 10.54
N GLY A 499 51.63 -5.72 9.74
CA GLY A 499 51.40 -5.86 8.29
C GLY A 499 50.11 -6.58 7.90
N ALA A 500 49.23 -6.85 8.86
CA ALA A 500 48.00 -7.61 8.65
C ALA A 500 46.88 -6.76 8.04
N THR A 501 46.86 -5.45 8.30
CA THR A 501 45.75 -4.59 7.89
C THR A 501 45.62 -4.53 6.37
N PHE A 502 46.73 -4.37 5.65
CA PHE A 502 46.75 -4.26 4.19
C PHE A 502 47.26 -5.53 3.49
N ALA A 503 47.25 -6.67 4.18
CA ALA A 503 47.64 -7.94 3.59
C ALA A 503 46.78 -8.29 2.37
N GLY A 504 47.42 -8.69 1.28
CA GLY A 504 46.76 -9.00 -0.01
C GLY A 504 46.55 -7.79 -0.92
N MET A 505 46.86 -6.56 -0.46
CA MET A 505 46.68 -5.33 -1.25
C MET A 505 47.89 -4.96 -2.10
N ALA A 506 49.05 -5.58 -1.88
CA ALA A 506 50.31 -5.27 -2.58
C ALA A 506 50.25 -5.44 -4.11
N GLY A 507 49.37 -6.31 -4.61
CA GLY A 507 49.20 -6.56 -6.03
C GLY A 507 48.31 -5.56 -6.76
N MET A 508 47.69 -4.62 -6.06
CA MET A 508 46.81 -3.63 -6.69
C MET A 508 47.63 -2.59 -7.47
N PRO A 509 47.21 -2.21 -8.69
CA PRO A 509 47.96 -1.27 -9.53
C PRO A 509 48.04 0.14 -8.94
N HIS A 510 47.16 0.49 -8.01
CA HIS A 510 47.16 1.76 -7.28
C HIS A 510 48.20 1.82 -6.16
N VAL A 511 48.71 0.69 -5.66
CA VAL A 511 49.56 0.66 -4.46
C VAL A 511 51.01 0.89 -4.86
N SER A 512 51.56 2.06 -4.52
CA SER A 512 52.96 2.42 -4.78
C SER A 512 53.93 1.77 -3.79
N ALA A 513 53.52 1.65 -2.52
CA ALA A 513 54.35 1.05 -1.48
C ALA A 513 53.50 0.53 -0.32
N ILE A 514 53.91 -0.59 0.27
CA ILE A 514 53.42 -1.07 1.56
C ILE A 514 54.59 -1.13 2.53
N ILE A 515 54.45 -0.49 3.68
CA ILE A 515 55.49 -0.44 4.71
C ILE A 515 54.91 -1.01 5.99
N THR A 516 55.51 -2.09 6.48
CA THR A 516 55.02 -2.82 7.64
C THR A 516 56.08 -2.84 8.74
N ASN A 517 55.65 -3.06 9.99
CA ASN A 517 56.54 -3.34 11.12
C ASN A 517 57.49 -2.18 11.50
N LEU A 518 57.09 -0.93 11.21
CA LEU A 518 57.88 0.26 11.58
C LEU A 518 58.12 0.41 13.09
N GLY A 519 57.26 -0.20 13.93
CA GLY A 519 57.42 -0.16 15.38
C GLY A 519 58.67 -0.86 15.91
N SER A 520 59.29 -1.76 15.13
CA SER A 520 60.50 -2.50 15.53
C SER A 520 61.79 -2.05 14.83
N GLU A 521 61.69 -1.28 13.74
CA GLU A 521 62.83 -0.84 12.92
C GLU A 521 62.81 0.69 12.69
N LEU A 522 63.33 1.46 13.65
CA LEU A 522 63.36 2.94 13.60
C LEU A 522 64.04 3.49 12.33
N ALA A 523 65.04 2.80 11.78
CA ALA A 523 65.71 3.22 10.54
C ALA A 523 64.79 3.17 9.30
N LEU A 524 63.70 2.39 9.32
CA LEU A 524 62.69 2.39 8.25
C LEU A 524 61.79 3.63 8.33
N VAL A 525 61.57 4.18 9.53
CA VAL A 525 60.78 5.40 9.74
C VAL A 525 61.50 6.60 9.10
N ASP A 526 62.80 6.75 9.37
CA ASP A 526 63.60 7.85 8.81
C ASP A 526 63.67 7.77 7.28
N ARG A 527 63.90 6.57 6.72
CA ARG A 527 63.89 6.36 5.27
C ARG A 527 62.53 6.65 4.64
N PHE A 528 61.44 6.30 5.33
CA PHE A 528 60.10 6.59 4.86
C PHE A 528 59.83 8.10 4.83
N GLN A 529 60.23 8.81 5.89
CA GLN A 529 60.14 10.26 5.95
C GLN A 529 60.93 10.93 4.82
N ASP A 530 62.17 10.50 4.58
CA ASP A 530 63.01 11.02 3.49
C ASP A 530 62.37 10.76 2.11
N ALA A 531 61.79 9.57 1.91
CA ALA A 531 61.09 9.23 0.67
C ALA A 531 59.85 10.10 0.42
N LEU A 532 59.03 10.35 1.46
CA LEU A 532 57.88 11.25 1.37
C LEU A 532 58.31 12.69 1.09
N GLN A 533 59.35 13.17 1.77
CA GLN A 533 59.89 14.51 1.53
C GLN A 533 60.41 14.66 0.10
N GLY A 534 61.10 13.64 -0.42
CA GLY A 534 61.53 13.57 -1.81
C GLY A 534 60.36 13.62 -2.80
N GLU A 535 59.26 12.91 -2.53
CA GLU A 535 58.07 12.93 -3.38
C GLU A 535 57.38 14.30 -3.38
N VAL A 536 57.33 14.99 -2.24
CA VAL A 536 56.83 16.37 -2.17
C VAL A 536 57.65 17.30 -3.06
N VAL A 537 58.98 17.25 -2.95
CA VAL A 537 59.88 18.07 -3.78
C VAL A 537 59.72 17.74 -5.26
N ARG A 538 59.69 16.44 -5.62
CA ARG A 538 59.49 15.99 -7.01
C ARG A 538 58.20 16.53 -7.61
N ARG A 539 57.09 16.47 -6.86
CA ARG A 539 55.79 16.99 -7.32
C ARG A 539 55.83 18.51 -7.49
N GLN A 540 56.46 19.24 -6.58
CA GLN A 540 56.61 20.70 -6.69
C GLN A 540 57.43 21.10 -7.92
N GLU A 541 58.54 20.40 -8.18
CA GLU A 541 59.37 20.65 -9.36
C GLU A 541 58.64 20.34 -10.66
N LEU A 542 57.86 19.26 -10.69
CA LEU A 542 57.03 18.88 -11.85
C LEU A 542 55.98 19.96 -12.15
N LEU A 543 55.25 20.44 -11.13
CA LEU A 543 54.27 21.52 -11.30
C LEU A 543 54.93 22.82 -11.78
N ARG A 544 56.13 23.12 -11.28
CA ARG A 544 56.93 24.27 -11.72
C ARG A 544 57.35 24.15 -13.19
N ALA A 545 57.88 22.99 -13.58
CA ALA A 545 58.35 22.72 -14.94
C ALA A 545 57.22 22.69 -15.98
N ALA A 546 56.03 22.23 -15.62
CA ALA A 546 54.89 22.07 -16.53
C ALA A 546 54.16 23.37 -16.90
N GLY A 547 54.57 24.52 -16.35
CA GLY A 547 53.92 25.81 -16.56
C GLY A 547 53.63 26.59 -15.27
N ASN A 548 54.32 26.27 -14.17
CA ASN A 548 54.17 26.91 -12.87
C ASN A 548 52.74 26.84 -12.31
N PHE A 549 52.14 25.65 -12.36
CA PHE A 549 50.82 25.40 -11.78
C PHE A 549 50.85 25.54 -10.25
N ALA A 550 49.83 26.20 -9.70
CA ALA A 550 49.71 26.42 -8.26
C ALA A 550 49.23 25.17 -7.50
N SER A 551 48.51 24.27 -8.17
CA SER A 551 47.95 23.06 -7.56
C SER A 551 47.93 21.89 -8.55
N VAL A 552 47.89 20.66 -8.02
CA VAL A 552 47.67 19.43 -8.81
C VAL A 552 46.34 19.47 -9.54
N SER A 553 45.31 20.09 -8.94
CA SER A 553 43.99 20.22 -9.56
C SER A 553 44.03 21.06 -10.84
N ASP A 554 44.79 22.17 -10.84
CA ASP A 554 44.95 23.03 -12.02
C ASP A 554 45.75 22.34 -13.12
N TYR A 555 46.80 21.60 -12.74
CA TYR A 555 47.60 20.79 -13.65
C TYR A 555 46.74 19.73 -14.37
N GLU A 556 45.95 18.96 -13.61
CA GLU A 556 45.09 17.91 -14.16
C GLU A 556 43.94 18.48 -15.00
N LYS A 557 43.40 19.62 -14.62
CA LYS A 557 42.39 20.33 -15.42
C LYS A 557 42.96 20.78 -16.77
N ALA A 558 44.20 21.28 -16.80
CA ALA A 558 44.87 21.65 -18.05
C ALA A 558 45.16 20.43 -18.94
N ARG A 559 45.63 19.32 -18.35
CA ARG A 559 45.84 18.04 -19.04
C ARG A 559 44.55 17.54 -19.69
N LYS A 560 43.46 17.41 -18.92
CA LYS A 560 42.13 16.99 -19.43
C LYS A 560 41.53 17.98 -20.43
N GLY A 561 41.92 19.26 -20.34
CA GLY A 561 41.49 20.34 -21.23
C GLY A 561 42.22 20.42 -22.58
N GLY A 562 43.10 19.44 -22.91
CA GLY A 562 43.73 19.33 -24.23
C GLY A 562 45.25 19.50 -24.27
N ARG A 563 45.92 19.64 -23.12
CA ARG A 563 47.39 19.63 -23.04
C ARG A 563 47.91 18.18 -22.98
N THR A 564 48.16 17.59 -24.15
CA THR A 564 48.59 16.20 -24.30
C THR A 564 50.07 15.95 -23.98
N ASP A 565 50.83 17.02 -23.71
CA ASP A 565 52.24 16.98 -23.28
C ASP A 565 52.40 16.71 -21.78
N LEU A 566 51.32 16.75 -21.00
CA LEU A 566 51.33 16.55 -19.56
C LEU A 566 51.08 15.08 -19.19
N GLU A 567 51.99 14.50 -18.40
CA GLU A 567 51.82 13.15 -17.85
C GLU A 567 50.77 13.13 -16.72
N PRO A 568 50.06 12.00 -16.50
CA PRO A 568 49.14 11.86 -15.38
C PRO A 568 49.81 12.08 -14.03
N LEU A 569 49.23 12.95 -13.19
CA LEU A 569 49.70 13.21 -11.84
C LEU A 569 48.63 12.78 -10.81
N PRO A 570 48.64 11.50 -10.38
CA PRO A 570 47.62 10.97 -9.48
C PRO A 570 47.69 11.63 -8.10
N ALA A 571 46.53 11.74 -7.45
CA ALA A 571 46.47 12.01 -6.02
C ALA A 571 47.21 10.90 -5.26
N LEU A 572 47.90 11.24 -4.18
CA LEU A 572 48.59 10.28 -3.33
C LEU A 572 47.88 10.21 -1.98
N LEU A 573 47.23 9.09 -1.68
CA LEU A 573 46.64 8.86 -0.37
C LEU A 573 47.60 8.01 0.47
N ILE A 574 48.05 8.58 1.58
CA ILE A 574 48.91 7.91 2.55
C ILE A 574 48.01 7.44 3.70
N VAL A 575 47.97 6.14 3.95
CA VAL A 575 47.18 5.54 5.03
C VAL A 575 48.13 4.90 6.03
N ALA A 576 48.13 5.39 7.27
CA ALA A 576 48.97 4.90 8.35
C ALA A 576 48.12 4.35 9.52
N ASP A 577 48.26 3.06 9.81
CA ASP A 577 47.50 2.31 10.83
C ASP A 577 48.25 2.09 12.16
#